data_AF-A0A7Y0PMB1-F1
#
_entry.id   AF-A0A7Y0PMB1-F1
#
_cell.length_a   1.000
_cell.length_b   1.000
_cell.length_c   1.000
_cell.angle_alpha   90.00
_cell.angle_beta   90.00
_cell.angle_gamma   90.00
#
_symmetry.space_group_name_H-M   'P 1'
#
loop_
_entity.id
_entity.type
_entity.pdbx_description
1 polymer ?
#
loop_
_entity_poly.entity_id
_entity_poly.type
_entity_poly.pdbx_seq_one_letter_code
_entity_poly.pdbx_strand_id
1 'polypeptide(L)'
;MKAAKTIGVLLLGILLLTFTLPSLKYMLFKEYDVVKGECVIDIDSSGRSAEAIFKMLDTDEIFTFADIPKLDAYGKKVPYSCTMTVTKDHKWEIGYKIYDIDTKKLILTSE
;
A
#
# COMPACT_ATOMS: atom_id res chain seq x y z
N MET A 1 16.19 -12.20 39.45
CA MET A 1 15.72 -11.06 38.61
C MET A 1 16.26 -11.05 37.17
N LYS A 2 17.51 -11.46 36.90
CA LYS A 2 18.08 -11.44 35.53
C LYS A 2 17.35 -12.35 34.53
N ALA A 3 17.05 -13.60 34.91
CA ALA A 3 16.38 -14.57 34.03
C ALA A 3 14.97 -14.14 33.59
N ALA A 4 14.18 -13.53 34.48
CA ALA A 4 12.85 -13.01 34.14
C ALA A 4 12.91 -11.89 33.09
N LYS A 5 13.95 -11.04 33.15
CA LYS A 5 14.18 -9.98 32.17
C LYS A 5 14.58 -10.57 30.80
N THR A 6 15.42 -11.61 30.78
CA THR A 6 15.82 -12.28 29.54
C THR A 6 14.66 -13.02 28.88
N ILE A 7 13.84 -13.72 29.67
CA ILE A 7 12.65 -14.44 29.17
C ILE A 7 11.62 -13.43 28.62
N GLY A 8 11.41 -12.31 29.30
CA GLY A 8 10.52 -11.26 28.82
C GLY A 8 10.95 -10.68 27.47
N VAL A 9 12.25 -10.42 27.29
CA VAL A 9 12.81 -9.96 26.00
C VAL A 9 12.67 -11.03 24.92
N LEU A 10 12.90 -12.30 25.24
CA LEU A 10 12.76 -13.40 24.29
C LEU A 10 11.31 -13.55 23.81
N LEU A 11 10.34 -13.52 24.74
CA LEU A 11 8.92 -13.60 24.42
C LEU A 11 8.44 -12.40 23.61
N LEU A 12 8.93 -11.19 23.93
CA LEU A 12 8.64 -9.99 23.15
C LEU A 12 9.20 -10.10 21.73
N GLY A 13 10.42 -10.65 21.57
CA GLY A 13 11.01 -10.91 20.26
C GLY A 13 10.20 -11.90 19.42
N ILE A 14 9.75 -13.01 20.02
CA ILE A 14 8.89 -14.00 19.37
C ILE A 14 7.54 -13.36 18.97
N LEU A 15 6.94 -12.54 19.84
CA LEU A 15 5.70 -11.84 19.56
C LEU A 15 5.84 -10.89 18.34
N LEU A 16 6.89 -10.07 18.33
CA LEU A 16 7.19 -9.17 17.22
C LEU A 16 7.41 -9.92 15.90
N LEU A 17 8.10 -11.06 15.97
CA LEU A 17 8.25 -11.96 14.83
C LEU A 17 6.88 -12.45 14.36
N THR A 18 6.03 -13.00 15.23
CA THR A 18 4.71 -13.51 14.81
C THR A 18 3.78 -12.46 14.20
N PHE A 19 3.99 -11.18 14.50
CA PHE A 19 3.18 -10.09 13.92
C PHE A 19 3.70 -9.62 12.56
N THR A 20 5.02 -9.61 12.36
CA THR A 20 5.66 -9.18 11.10
C THR A 20 5.85 -10.34 10.10
N LEU A 21 6.00 -11.58 10.60
CA LEU A 21 6.18 -12.80 9.80
C LEU A 21 5.04 -13.09 8.82
N PRO A 22 3.74 -12.89 9.13
CA PRO A 22 2.66 -13.17 8.19
C PRO A 22 2.81 -12.32 6.92
N SER A 23 3.03 -11.01 7.08
CA SER A 23 3.24 -10.12 5.95
C SER A 23 4.56 -10.40 5.23
N LEU A 24 5.63 -10.69 6.00
CA LEU A 24 6.93 -11.05 5.43
C LEU A 24 6.86 -12.35 4.61
N LYS A 25 6.05 -13.33 5.03
CA LYS A 25 5.80 -14.57 4.28
C LYS A 25 5.24 -14.22 2.90
N TYR A 26 4.20 -13.38 2.83
CA TYR A 26 3.59 -13.01 1.56
C TYR A 26 4.57 -12.29 0.62
N MET A 27 5.42 -11.41 1.16
CA MET A 27 6.50 -10.79 0.37
C MET A 27 7.54 -11.79 -0.14
N LEU A 28 8.04 -12.68 0.74
CA LEU A 28 9.07 -13.67 0.40
C LEU A 28 8.61 -14.65 -0.68
N PHE A 29 7.39 -15.15 -0.55
CA PHE A 29 6.80 -16.08 -1.52
C PHE A 29 6.14 -15.39 -2.72
N LYS A 30 6.18 -14.05 -2.77
CA LYS A 30 5.52 -13.22 -3.79
C LYS A 30 4.02 -13.56 -3.95
N GLU A 31 3.38 -13.84 -2.83
CA GLU A 31 1.96 -14.11 -2.76
C GLU A 31 1.20 -12.80 -2.59
N TYR A 32 0.74 -12.24 -3.70
CA TYR A 32 0.06 -10.96 -3.76
C TYR A 32 -1.41 -11.11 -4.14
N ASP A 33 -2.20 -10.11 -3.77
CA ASP A 33 -3.56 -9.91 -4.25
C ASP A 33 -3.64 -8.64 -5.09
N VAL A 34 -4.68 -8.54 -5.91
CA VAL A 34 -4.89 -7.44 -6.84
C VAL A 34 -6.25 -6.80 -6.60
N VAL A 35 -6.23 -5.59 -6.04
CA VAL A 35 -7.42 -4.77 -5.83
C VAL A 35 -7.62 -3.88 -7.05
N LYS A 36 -8.80 -3.92 -7.67
CA LYS A 36 -9.13 -3.16 -8.88
C LYS A 36 -10.42 -2.40 -8.67
N GLY A 37 -10.48 -1.19 -9.20
CA GLY A 37 -11.67 -0.38 -9.10
C GLY A 37 -11.42 1.07 -9.48
N GLU A 38 -12.45 1.88 -9.32
CA GLU A 38 -12.30 3.32 -9.38
C GLU A 38 -11.56 3.83 -8.15
N CYS A 39 -10.63 4.76 -8.33
CA CYS A 39 -9.94 5.38 -7.21
C CYS A 39 -9.73 6.87 -7.41
N VAL A 40 -9.66 7.57 -6.27
CA VAL A 40 -9.27 8.98 -6.22
C VAL A 40 -7.89 9.08 -5.58
N ILE A 41 -7.01 9.86 -6.21
CA ILE A 41 -5.64 10.08 -5.73
C ILE A 41 -5.56 11.46 -5.10
N ASP A 42 -5.12 11.51 -3.84
CA ASP A 42 -4.80 12.73 -3.11
C ASP A 42 -3.31 12.76 -2.78
N ILE A 43 -2.73 13.96 -2.72
CA ILE A 43 -1.35 14.15 -2.30
C ILE A 43 -1.38 14.82 -0.93
N ASP A 44 -1.02 14.05 0.09
CA ASP A 44 -0.77 14.57 1.43
C ASP A 44 0.69 15.03 1.48
N SER A 45 0.87 16.33 1.68
CA SER A 45 2.19 16.96 1.80
C SER A 45 2.42 17.49 3.22
N SER A 46 1.77 16.91 4.23
CA SER A 46 1.93 17.34 5.62
C SER A 46 3.28 16.88 6.20
N GLY A 47 4.17 17.83 6.49
CA GLY A 47 5.45 17.56 7.16
C GLY A 47 6.68 17.56 6.25
N ARG A 48 7.56 16.55 6.40
CA ARG A 48 8.88 16.47 5.72
C ARG A 48 8.88 15.62 4.44
N SER A 49 7.85 14.83 4.22
CA SER A 49 7.65 13.99 3.03
C SER A 49 6.26 14.26 2.46
N ALA A 50 6.07 13.90 1.20
CA ALA A 50 4.75 13.89 0.58
C ALA A 50 4.44 12.45 0.14
N GLU A 51 3.18 12.05 0.32
CA GLU A 51 2.68 10.71 0.05
C GLU A 51 1.47 10.79 -0.86
N ALA A 52 1.31 9.78 -1.71
CA ALA A 52 0.14 9.61 -2.55
C ALA A 52 -0.84 8.65 -1.88
N ILE A 53 -2.07 9.15 -1.64
CA ILE A 53 -3.16 8.40 -1.03
C ILE A 53 -4.14 8.01 -2.12
N PHE A 54 -4.26 6.71 -2.36
CA PHE A 54 -5.20 6.10 -3.29
C PHE A 54 -6.41 5.63 -2.51
N LYS A 55 -7.57 6.24 -2.75
CA LYS A 55 -8.85 5.87 -2.12
C LYS A 55 -9.67 5.08 -3.12
N MET A 56 -9.82 3.78 -2.90
CA MET A 56 -10.67 2.93 -3.71
C MET A 56 -12.14 3.24 -3.41
N LEU A 57 -12.90 3.60 -4.43
CA LEU A 57 -14.31 3.95 -4.28
C LEU A 57 -15.22 2.72 -4.14
N ASP A 58 -14.79 1.59 -4.71
CA ASP A 58 -15.58 0.35 -4.72
C ASP A 58 -15.46 -0.45 -3.42
N THR A 59 -14.31 -0.36 -2.74
CA THR A 59 -13.99 -1.17 -1.54
C THR A 59 -13.78 -0.36 -0.28
N ASP A 60 -13.80 0.98 -0.37
CA ASP A 60 -13.40 1.92 0.70
C ASP A 60 -11.96 1.70 1.22
N GLU A 61 -11.15 0.91 0.51
CA GLU A 61 -9.75 0.67 0.87
C GLU A 61 -8.88 1.90 0.55
N ILE A 62 -7.92 2.15 1.43
CA ILE A 62 -6.98 3.27 1.31
C ILE A 62 -5.57 2.68 1.24
N PHE A 63 -4.84 3.06 0.21
CA PHE A 63 -3.45 2.66 0.00
C PHE A 63 -2.56 3.89 -0.05
N THR A 64 -1.41 3.81 0.62
CA THR A 64 -0.48 4.93 0.71
C THR A 64 0.85 4.56 0.07
N PHE A 65 1.30 5.39 -0.87
CA PHE A 65 2.58 5.21 -1.54
C PHE A 65 3.48 6.40 -1.28
N ALA A 66 4.76 6.12 -0.99
CA ALA A 66 5.78 7.15 -0.84
C ALA A 66 6.16 7.81 -2.17
N ASP A 67 5.97 7.11 -3.29
CA ASP A 67 6.16 7.67 -4.62
C ASP A 67 4.90 8.42 -5.08
N ILE A 68 5.10 9.64 -5.57
CA ILE A 68 4.02 10.53 -6.00
C ILE A 68 3.84 10.39 -7.51
N PRO A 69 2.70 9.86 -7.98
CA PRO A 69 2.46 9.72 -9.40
C PRO A 69 2.41 11.10 -10.06
N LYS A 70 3.20 11.29 -11.12
CA LYS A 70 3.15 12.50 -11.95
C LYS A 70 1.95 12.44 -12.88
N LEU A 71 0.83 12.99 -12.42
CA LEU A 71 -0.42 13.04 -13.17
C LEU A 71 -0.49 14.36 -13.93
N ASP A 72 -0.04 14.36 -15.18
CA ASP A 72 0.13 15.57 -15.99
C ASP A 72 -1.20 16.20 -16.45
N ALA A 73 -2.34 15.50 -16.34
CA ALA A 73 -3.58 15.87 -17.04
C ALA A 73 -4.81 16.16 -16.15
N TYR A 74 -4.83 15.76 -14.89
CA TYR A 74 -6.02 15.93 -14.05
C TYR A 74 -5.64 16.44 -12.66
N GLY A 75 -6.27 17.54 -12.24
CA GLY A 75 -6.08 18.09 -10.90
C GLY A 75 -6.51 17.11 -9.81
N LYS A 76 -6.10 17.41 -8.57
CA LYS A 76 -6.48 16.64 -7.37
C LYS A 76 -7.98 16.28 -7.40
N LYS A 77 -8.31 15.02 -7.11
CA LYS A 77 -9.70 14.49 -6.92
C LYS A 77 -10.49 14.08 -8.17
N VAL A 78 -9.85 13.79 -9.31
CA VAL A 78 -10.53 13.12 -10.44
C VAL A 78 -10.48 11.60 -10.27
N PRO A 79 -11.58 10.86 -10.54
CA PRO A 79 -11.57 9.40 -10.49
C PRO A 79 -10.73 8.81 -11.63
N TYR A 80 -9.91 7.83 -11.31
CA TYR A 80 -9.15 7.00 -12.23
C TYR A 80 -9.60 5.55 -12.11
N SER A 81 -9.26 4.74 -13.11
CA SER A 81 -9.29 3.29 -12.96
C SER A 81 -7.95 2.85 -12.40
N CYS A 82 -7.96 2.17 -11.26
CA CYS A 82 -6.75 1.85 -10.50
C CYS A 82 -6.62 0.34 -10.30
N THR A 83 -5.39 -0.15 -10.24
CA THR A 83 -5.07 -1.54 -9.91
C THR A 83 -3.92 -1.56 -8.92
N MET A 84 -4.20 -1.91 -7.68
CA MET A 84 -3.22 -2.03 -6.61
C MET A 84 -2.79 -3.47 -6.48
N THR A 85 -1.48 -3.69 -6.41
CA THR A 85 -0.90 -4.99 -6.02
C THR A 85 -0.50 -4.86 -4.56
N VAL A 86 -1.04 -5.76 -3.72
CA VAL A 86 -0.84 -5.72 -2.27
C VAL A 86 -0.50 -7.12 -1.77
N THR A 87 0.02 -7.24 -0.55
CA THR A 87 0.12 -8.56 0.12
C THR A 87 -1.27 -9.14 0.35
N LYS A 88 -1.38 -10.47 0.41
CA LYS A 88 -2.69 -11.16 0.66
C LYS A 88 -3.38 -10.75 1.96
N ASP A 89 -2.65 -10.23 2.94
CA ASP A 89 -3.23 -9.68 4.18
C ASP A 89 -3.59 -8.19 4.07
N HIS A 90 -3.44 -7.59 2.89
CA HIS A 90 -3.72 -6.19 2.55
C HIS A 90 -2.98 -5.18 3.43
N LYS A 91 -1.87 -5.60 4.05
CA LYS A 91 -1.08 -4.75 4.97
C LYS A 91 0.03 -3.96 4.30
N TRP A 92 0.44 -4.37 3.10
CA TRP A 92 1.56 -3.75 2.40
C TRP A 92 1.25 -3.57 0.93
N GLU A 93 1.47 -2.34 0.49
CA GLU A 93 1.41 -1.92 -0.89
C GLU A 93 2.68 -2.38 -1.62
N ILE A 94 2.50 -3.14 -2.71
CA ILE A 94 3.59 -3.63 -3.55
C ILE A 94 3.75 -2.74 -4.78
N GLY A 95 2.63 -2.25 -5.33
CA GLY A 95 2.66 -1.35 -6.47
C GLY A 95 1.27 -0.97 -6.95
N TYR A 96 1.23 -0.06 -7.90
CA TYR A 96 0.00 0.45 -8.49
C TYR A 96 0.11 0.57 -10.00
N LYS A 97 -1.05 0.49 -10.66
CA LYS A 97 -1.26 0.89 -12.06
C LYS A 97 -2.44 1.85 -12.12
N ILE A 98 -2.27 2.95 -12.84
CA ILE A 98 -3.28 3.98 -13.05
C ILE A 98 -3.65 3.98 -14.52
N TYR A 99 -4.95 3.98 -14.78
CA TYR A 99 -5.53 3.98 -16.11
C TYR A 99 -6.48 5.16 -16.25
N ASP A 100 -6.59 5.66 -17.47
CA ASP A 100 -7.61 6.63 -17.84
C ASP A 100 -9.00 6.01 -17.68
N ILE A 101 -9.93 6.75 -17.07
CA ILE A 101 -11.23 6.20 -16.68
C ILE A 101 -12.08 5.83 -17.90
N ASP A 102 -12.01 6.62 -18.97
CA ASP A 102 -12.84 6.48 -20.17
C ASP A 102 -12.21 5.50 -21.17
N THR A 103 -10.93 5.71 -21.49
CA THR A 103 -10.24 4.96 -22.54
C THR A 103 -9.61 3.66 -22.05
N LYS A 104 -9.52 3.46 -20.73
CA LYS A 104 -8.80 2.35 -20.07
C LYS A 104 -7.33 2.22 -20.50
N LYS A 105 -6.75 3.27 -21.07
CA LYS A 105 -5.33 3.30 -21.43
C LYS A 105 -4.49 3.42 -20.16
N LEU A 106 -3.41 2.65 -20.10
CA LEU A 106 -2.43 2.75 -19.02
C LEU A 106 -1.79 4.14 -19.05
N ILE A 107 -1.85 4.84 -17.93
CA ILE A 107 -1.21 6.15 -17.73
C ILE A 107 0.14 5.96 -17.07
N LEU A 108 0.16 5.27 -15.93
CA LEU A 108 1.37 5.13 -15.11
C LEU A 108 1.34 3.83 -14.32
N THR A 109 2.53 3.35 -13.96
CA THR A 109 2.74 2.21 -13.06
C THR A 109 3.90 2.53 -12.13
N SER A 110 3.84 2.07 -10.89
CA SER A 110 5.04 2.02 -10.03
C SER A 110 5.84 0.78 -10.42
N GLU A 111 6.93 0.96 -11.15
CA GLU A 111 7.99 -0.06 -11.30
C GLU A 111 9.11 0.21 -10.31
#